data_AF-A0A9P7YHJ1-F1
#
_entry.id   AF-A0A9P7YHJ1-F1
#
_cell.length_a   1.000
_cell.length_b   1.000
_cell.length_c   1.000
_cell.angle_alpha   90.00
_cell.angle_beta   90.00
_cell.angle_gamma   90.00
#
_symmetry.space_group_name_H-M   'P 1'
#
loop_
_entity.id
_entity.type
_entity.pdbx_description
1 polymer ?
#
loop_
_entity_poly.entity_id
_entity_poly.type
_entity_poly.pdbx_seq_one_letter_code
_entity_poly.pdbx_strand_id
1 'polypeptide(L)'
;MPSARVLFPFCEIDSAFQLLGSGKLIGKIVISNSDDQSFIAPINVRLAKKQLQVNKLVSYLIVGRLCSSLFVYLASLGVENLVFLSRGGFDDEKSQRILKGIQNQRAEVELVMGDVTVLEDIQCMFKSAKLPIG
;
A
#
# COMPACT_ATOMS: atom_id res chain seq x y z
N MET A 1 15.69 38.72 -5.24
CA MET A 1 14.59 38.91 -6.21
C MET A 1 13.70 37.67 -6.13
N PRO A 2 12.42 37.77 -5.74
CA PRO A 2 11.52 36.62 -5.77
C PRO A 2 11.31 36.19 -7.24
N SER A 3 11.48 34.90 -7.54
CA SER A 3 11.19 34.33 -8.86
C SER A 3 9.70 34.51 -9.20
N ALA A 4 9.39 34.67 -10.50
CA ALA A 4 8.00 34.74 -10.97
C ALA A 4 7.18 33.54 -10.46
N ARG A 5 5.97 33.82 -9.95
CA ARG A 5 5.04 32.80 -9.45
C ARG A 5 3.66 32.97 -10.08
N VAL A 6 3.04 31.84 -10.41
CA VAL A 6 1.63 31.78 -10.85
C VAL A 6 0.82 31.14 -9.75
N LEU A 7 -0.23 31.82 -9.29
CA LEU A 7 -1.08 31.38 -8.19
C LEU A 7 -2.34 30.69 -8.73
N PHE A 8 -2.67 29.52 -8.17
CA PHE A 8 -3.91 28.81 -8.46
C PHE A 8 -4.68 28.53 -7.15
N PRO A 9 -5.99 28.75 -7.12
CA PRO A 9 -6.84 28.31 -6.01
C PRO A 9 -7.01 26.78 -6.01
N PHE A 10 -7.44 26.21 -4.88
CA PHE A 10 -7.63 24.76 -4.76
C PHE A 10 -8.67 24.18 -5.74
N CYS A 11 -9.65 24.97 -6.18
CA CYS A 11 -10.62 24.55 -7.18
C CYS A 11 -10.05 24.43 -8.60
N GLU A 12 -8.87 25.00 -8.86
CA GLU A 12 -8.23 25.03 -10.18
C GLU A 12 -6.94 24.19 -10.23
N ILE A 13 -6.84 23.16 -9.38
CA ILE A 13 -5.70 22.24 -9.36
C ILE A 13 -5.48 21.60 -10.74
N ASP A 14 -6.55 21.24 -11.46
CA ASP A 14 -6.44 20.67 -12.80
C ASP A 14 -5.80 21.66 -13.79
N SER A 15 -6.21 22.93 -13.75
CA SER A 15 -5.62 24.00 -14.56
C SER A 15 -4.14 24.24 -14.24
N ALA A 16 -3.77 24.13 -12.96
CA ALA A 16 -2.39 24.21 -12.53
C ALA A 16 -1.54 23.08 -13.13
N PHE A 17 -2.04 21.84 -13.11
CA PHE A 17 -1.37 20.70 -13.72
C PHE A 17 -1.30 20.79 -15.25
N GLN A 18 -2.34 21.32 -15.91
CA GLN A 18 -2.31 21.58 -17.34
C GLN A 18 -1.24 22.59 -17.72
N LEU A 19 -1.13 23.69 -16.97
CA LEU A 19 -0.09 24.70 -17.21
C LEU A 19 1.31 24.10 -17.00
N LEU A 20 1.49 23.31 -15.95
CA LEU A 20 2.74 22.60 -15.67
C LEU A 20 3.13 21.67 -16.84
N GLY A 21 2.17 20.86 -17.32
CA GLY A 21 2.38 19.93 -18.43
C GLY A 21 2.59 20.60 -19.79
N SER A 22 2.11 21.84 -19.96
CA SER A 22 2.26 22.59 -21.23
C SER A 22 3.68 23.08 -21.50
N GLY A 23 4.57 23.08 -20.50
CA GLY A 23 5.92 23.60 -20.61
C GLY A 23 6.03 25.13 -20.79
N LYS A 24 4.91 25.86 -20.76
CA LYS A 24 4.86 27.33 -20.92
C LYS A 24 5.12 28.10 -19.63
N LEU A 25 5.32 27.39 -18.53
CA LEU A 25 5.58 27.99 -17.23
C LEU A 25 7.05 28.45 -17.12
N ILE A 26 7.25 29.74 -16.87
CA ILE A 26 8.53 30.28 -16.44
C ILE A 26 8.41 30.64 -14.95
N GLY A 27 9.08 29.88 -14.09
CA GLY A 27 9.06 30.10 -12.64
C GLY A 27 8.34 28.98 -11.89
N LYS A 28 7.60 29.32 -10.82
CA LYS A 28 6.97 28.35 -9.91
C LYS A 28 5.44 28.47 -9.96
N ILE A 29 4.74 27.33 -9.93
CA ILE A 29 3.30 27.27 -9.64
C ILE A 29 3.12 27.20 -8.13
N VAL A 30 2.22 28.01 -7.58
CA VAL A 30 1.87 28.03 -6.17
C VAL A 30 0.37 27.79 -6.05
N ILE A 31 -0.02 26.72 -5.37
CA ILE A 31 -1.42 26.45 -5.05
C ILE A 31 -1.68 27.12 -3.70
N SER A 32 -2.57 28.12 -3.66
CA SER A 32 -2.83 28.92 -2.46
C SER A 32 -4.27 29.39 -2.43
N ASN A 33 -4.85 29.43 -1.23
CA ASN A 33 -6.17 29.99 -0.99
C ASN A 33 -6.04 30.97 0.18
N SER A 34 -5.46 32.15 -0.08
CA SER A 34 -4.93 33.02 0.99
C SER A 34 -5.54 34.42 1.10
N ASP A 35 -6.55 34.82 0.33
CA ASP A 35 -7.06 36.20 0.47
C ASP A 35 -8.56 36.43 0.20
N ASP A 36 -9.31 35.44 -0.31
CA ASP A 36 -10.75 35.60 -0.52
C ASP A 36 -11.55 34.69 0.41
N GLN A 37 -11.96 35.25 1.55
CA GLN A 37 -13.00 34.68 2.42
C GLN A 37 -14.38 34.61 1.72
N SER A 38 -14.47 35.04 0.47
CA SER A 38 -15.70 35.22 -0.30
C SER A 38 -16.06 34.04 -1.22
N PHE A 39 -15.14 33.08 -1.44
CA PHE A 39 -15.42 31.93 -2.30
C PHE A 39 -15.03 30.60 -1.66
N ILE A 40 -15.93 30.08 -0.81
CA ILE A 40 -15.96 28.65 -0.47
C ILE A 40 -16.54 27.94 -1.71
N ALA A 41 -15.72 27.75 -2.74
CA ALA A 41 -16.06 26.76 -3.75
C ALA A 41 -16.28 25.44 -3.00
N PRO A 42 -17.35 24.68 -3.26
CA PRO A 42 -17.49 23.33 -2.73
C PRO A 42 -16.40 22.47 -3.39
N ILE A 43 -15.21 22.50 -2.82
CA ILE A 43 -14.18 21.53 -3.12
C ILE A 43 -14.79 20.21 -2.66
N ASN A 44 -15.03 19.30 -3.60
CA ASN A 44 -15.37 17.93 -3.26
C ASN A 44 -14.14 17.34 -2.57
N VAL A 45 -14.05 17.54 -1.26
CA VAL A 45 -13.05 16.91 -0.42
C VAL A 45 -13.36 15.43 -0.46
N ARG A 46 -12.63 14.72 -1.32
CA ARG A 46 -12.67 13.26 -1.32
C ARG A 46 -12.19 12.83 0.06
N LEU A 47 -13.08 12.22 0.85
CA LEU A 47 -12.70 11.61 2.11
C LEU A 47 -11.46 10.74 1.87
N ALA A 48 -10.46 10.91 2.73
CA ALA A 48 -9.27 10.09 2.68
C ALA A 48 -9.70 8.63 2.62
N LYS A 49 -9.17 7.88 1.64
CA LYS A 49 -9.45 6.44 1.57
C LYS A 49 -9.06 5.84 2.92
N LYS A 50 -9.95 5.06 3.53
CA LYS A 50 -9.63 4.32 4.76
C LYS A 50 -8.34 3.55 4.51
N GLN A 51 -7.29 3.91 5.24
CA GLN A 51 -6.04 3.18 5.21
C GLN A 51 -6.18 1.99 6.16
N LEU A 52 -5.72 0.82 5.71
CA LEU A 52 -5.59 -0.34 6.58
C LEU A 52 -4.55 0.01 7.66
N GLN A 53 -4.94 0.01 8.93
CA GLN A 53 -3.99 0.13 10.02
C GLN A 53 -3.33 -1.23 10.23
N VAL A 54 -2.03 -1.29 9.97
CA VAL A 54 -1.25 -2.51 10.15
C VAL A 54 -0.69 -2.54 11.57
N ASN A 55 -0.94 -3.64 12.27
CA ASN A 55 -0.32 -3.92 13.55
C ASN A 55 0.96 -4.74 13.32
N LYS A 56 2.09 -4.22 13.80
CA LYS A 56 3.40 -4.86 13.64
C LYS A 56 3.65 -6.00 14.63
N LEU A 57 2.81 -6.14 15.65
CA LEU A 57 2.93 -7.16 16.69
C LEU A 57 2.18 -8.46 16.35
N VAL A 58 1.53 -8.53 15.19
CA VAL A 58 0.79 -9.70 14.72
C VAL A 58 1.30 -10.14 13.35
N SER A 59 0.98 -11.39 13.03
CA SER A 59 1.14 -11.97 11.69
C SER A 59 -0.20 -12.03 10.98
N TYR A 60 -0.21 -11.74 9.67
CA TYR A 60 -1.41 -11.85 8.85
C TYR A 60 -1.39 -13.16 8.06
N LEU A 61 -2.43 -13.99 8.27
CA LEU A 61 -2.58 -15.28 7.60
C LEU A 61 -3.21 -15.12 6.21
N ILE A 62 -2.58 -15.70 5.20
CA ILE A 62 -3.10 -15.81 3.84
C ILE A 62 -3.21 -17.29 3.49
N VAL A 63 -4.44 -17.73 3.23
CA VAL A 63 -4.71 -19.12 2.83
C VAL A 63 -4.87 -19.18 1.32
N GLY A 64 -4.16 -20.10 0.67
CA GLY A 64 -4.33 -20.39 -0.75
C GLY A 64 -3.03 -20.33 -1.54
N ARG A 65 -3.06 -19.69 -2.71
CA ARG A 65 -1.91 -19.63 -3.63
C ARG A 65 -1.18 -18.30 -3.50
N LEU A 66 0.14 -18.37 -3.59
CA LEU A 66 1.01 -17.18 -3.58
C LEU A 66 0.70 -16.31 -4.81
N CYS A 67 0.16 -15.11 -4.58
CA CYS A 67 -0.13 -14.13 -5.62
C CYS A 67 0.74 -12.89 -5.44
N SER A 68 1.54 -12.56 -6.45
CA SER A 68 2.51 -11.46 -6.40
C SER A 68 1.86 -10.10 -6.17
N SER A 69 0.71 -9.84 -6.79
CA SER A 69 0.03 -8.54 -6.69
C SER A 69 -0.55 -8.30 -5.30
N LEU A 70 -1.16 -9.32 -4.69
CA LEU A 70 -1.68 -9.22 -3.32
C LEU A 70 -0.54 -8.94 -2.33
N PHE A 71 0.58 -9.63 -2.50
CA PHE A 71 1.73 -9.41 -1.64
C PHE A 71 2.27 -7.97 -1.76
N VAL A 72 2.54 -7.51 -2.98
CA VAL A 72 3.07 -6.15 -3.20
C VAL A 72 2.12 -5.11 -2.61
N TYR A 73 0.80 -5.36 -2.70
CA TYR A 73 -0.20 -4.52 -2.07
C TYR A 73 -0.08 -4.52 -0.53
N LEU A 74 -0.04 -5.69 0.12
CA LEU A 74 0.07 -5.77 1.59
C LEU A 74 1.37 -5.18 2.13
N ALA A 75 2.49 -5.43 1.46
CA ALA A 75 3.75 -4.83 1.84
C ALA A 75 3.77 -3.30 1.59
N SER A 76 3.08 -2.80 0.55
CA SER A 76 2.89 -1.35 0.37
C SER A 76 2.04 -0.70 1.47
N LEU A 77 1.18 -1.49 2.14
CA LEU A 77 0.43 -1.05 3.33
C LEU A 77 1.28 -1.11 4.62
N GLY A 78 2.51 -1.62 4.55
CA GLY A 78 3.42 -1.73 5.69
C GLY A 78 3.25 -3.01 6.50
N VAL A 79 2.64 -4.06 5.94
CA VAL A 79 2.60 -5.39 6.58
C VAL A 79 3.99 -6.00 6.60
N GLU A 80 4.49 -6.23 7.81
CA GLU A 80 5.85 -6.74 8.04
C GLU A 80 5.88 -8.26 8.28
N ASN A 81 4.79 -8.87 8.76
CA ASN A 81 4.76 -10.29 9.10
C ASN A 81 3.59 -11.00 8.40
N LEU A 82 3.92 -11.92 7.50
CA LEU A 82 2.94 -12.69 6.73
C LEU A 82 3.15 -14.18 6.95
N VAL A 83 2.04 -14.90 7.13
CA VAL A 83 2.02 -16.37 7.17
C VAL A 83 1.19 -16.86 6.00
N PHE A 84 1.76 -17.72 5.16
CA PHE A 84 1.03 -18.36 4.08
C PHE A 84 0.75 -19.82 4.41
N LEU A 85 -0.51 -20.22 4.30
CA LEU A 85 -0.94 -21.61 4.40
C LEU A 85 -1.38 -22.11 3.03
N SER A 86 -0.74 -23.18 2.54
CA SER A 86 -1.10 -23.81 1.27
C SER A 86 -0.97 -25.33 1.32
N ARG A 87 -1.81 -26.03 0.57
CA ARG A 87 -1.70 -27.48 0.36
C ARG A 87 -0.56 -27.85 -0.58
N GLY A 88 -0.16 -26.90 -1.44
CA GLY A 88 0.93 -27.08 -2.40
C GLY A 88 2.25 -26.56 -1.84
N GLY A 89 3.35 -27.15 -2.29
CA GLY A 89 4.69 -26.65 -2.00
C GLY A 89 4.98 -25.31 -2.67
N PHE A 90 6.07 -24.68 -2.22
CA PHE A 90 6.52 -23.37 -2.68
C PHE A 90 7.81 -23.45 -3.54
N ASP A 91 8.17 -24.66 -3.98
CA ASP A 91 9.45 -24.95 -4.65
C ASP A 91 9.46 -24.61 -6.14
N ASP A 92 8.32 -24.21 -6.71
CA ASP A 92 8.27 -23.77 -8.10
C ASP A 92 8.98 -22.42 -8.28
N GLU A 93 9.65 -22.24 -9.44
CA GLU A 93 10.41 -21.03 -9.73
C GLU A 93 9.58 -19.74 -9.58
N LYS A 94 8.28 -19.79 -9.88
CA LYS A 94 7.42 -18.62 -9.82
C LYS A 94 7.20 -18.21 -8.36
N SER A 95 6.88 -19.16 -7.48
CA SER A 95 6.78 -18.94 -6.04
C SER A 95 8.09 -18.39 -5.47
N GLN A 96 9.23 -18.99 -5.83
CA GLN A 96 10.55 -18.52 -5.38
C GLN A 96 10.89 -17.09 -5.83
N ARG A 97 10.55 -16.71 -7.08
CA ARG A 97 10.71 -15.33 -7.56
C ARG A 97 9.87 -14.34 -6.77
N ILE A 98 8.64 -14.72 -6.43
CA ILE A 98 7.76 -13.88 -5.62
C ILE A 98 8.39 -13.71 -4.24
N LEU A 99 8.76 -14.79 -3.54
CA LEU A 99 9.39 -14.76 -2.21
C LEU A 99 10.65 -13.88 -2.16
N LYS A 100 11.50 -13.92 -3.19
CA LYS A 100 12.65 -13.01 -3.29
C LYS A 100 12.22 -11.55 -3.41
N GLY A 101 11.17 -11.26 -4.18
CA GLY A 101 10.57 -9.93 -4.26
C GLY A 101 10.02 -9.46 -2.92
N ILE A 102 9.50 -10.39 -2.11
CA ILE A 102 9.02 -10.13 -0.75
C ILE A 102 10.15 -9.72 0.17
N GLN A 103 11.23 -10.49 0.20
CA GLN A 103 12.38 -10.25 1.07
C GLN A 103 13.08 -8.91 0.78
N ASN A 104 12.94 -8.37 -0.43
CA ASN A 104 13.45 -7.04 -0.77
C ASN A 104 12.60 -5.91 -0.18
N GLN A 105 11.39 -6.22 0.26
CA GLN A 105 10.52 -5.34 1.04
C GLN A 105 10.70 -5.70 2.52
N ARG A 106 10.40 -4.81 3.46
CA ARG A 106 10.62 -5.06 4.91
C ARG A 106 9.62 -6.09 5.51
N ALA A 107 9.17 -7.04 4.70
CA ALA A 107 8.19 -8.06 5.05
C ALA A 107 8.87 -9.43 5.13
N GLU A 108 8.68 -10.11 6.26
CA GLU A 108 8.99 -11.52 6.43
C GLU A 108 7.79 -12.39 6.06
N VAL A 109 8.09 -13.53 5.41
CA VAL A 109 7.08 -14.51 5.03
C VAL A 109 7.43 -15.86 5.61
N GLU A 110 6.49 -16.41 6.36
CA GLU A 110 6.49 -17.79 6.80
C GLU A 110 5.63 -18.63 5.88
N LEU A 111 6.18 -19.75 5.43
CA LEU A 111 5.53 -20.66 4.51
C LEU A 111 5.16 -21.94 5.25
N VAL A 112 3.86 -22.21 5.33
CA VAL A 112 3.32 -23.38 6.03
C VAL A 112 2.59 -24.23 5.01
N MET A 113 3.02 -25.49 4.91
CA MET A 113 2.28 -26.49 4.15
C MET A 113 1.23 -27.13 5.06
N GLY A 114 -0.02 -27.15 4.61
CA GLY A 114 -1.12 -27.75 5.34
C GLY A 114 -2.46 -27.46 4.68
N ASP A 115 -3.50 -28.19 5.10
CA ASP A 115 -4.87 -27.99 4.67
C ASP A 115 -5.66 -27.18 5.70
N VAL A 116 -6.27 -26.09 5.25
CA VAL A 116 -7.12 -25.25 6.10
C VAL A 116 -8.35 -25.99 6.62
N THR A 117 -8.75 -27.09 5.95
CA THR A 117 -9.87 -27.92 6.38
C THR A 117 -9.50 -28.95 7.44
N VAL A 118 -8.21 -29.12 7.76
CA VAL A 118 -7.70 -30.06 8.76
C VAL A 118 -7.36 -29.28 10.03
N LEU A 119 -8.03 -29.61 11.14
CA LEU A 119 -7.89 -28.88 12.39
C LEU A 119 -6.46 -28.96 12.94
N GLU A 120 -5.83 -30.12 12.80
CA GLU A 120 -4.47 -30.38 13.22
C GLU A 120 -3.46 -29.48 12.50
N ASP A 121 -3.64 -29.28 11.19
CA ASP A 121 -2.79 -28.41 10.37
C ASP A 121 -2.94 -26.95 10.79
N ILE A 122 -4.16 -26.50 11.06
CA ILE A 122 -4.42 -25.16 11.61
C ILE A 122 -3.73 -25.01 12.97
N GLN A 123 -3.91 -25.96 13.88
CA GLN A 123 -3.29 -25.88 15.21
C GLN A 123 -1.77 -25.87 15.15
N CYS A 124 -1.17 -26.68 14.27
CA CYS A 124 0.26 -26.67 14.03
C CYS A 124 0.72 -25.32 13.49
N MET A 125 0.02 -24.75 12.51
CA MET A 125 0.33 -23.44 11.94
C MET A 125 0.30 -22.32 13.00
N PHE A 126 -0.76 -22.26 13.81
CA PHE A 126 -0.87 -21.27 14.89
C PHE A 126 0.24 -21.40 15.94
N LYS A 127 0.74 -22.62 16.19
CA LYS A 127 1.85 -22.88 17.11
C LYS A 127 3.21 -22.56 16.51
N SER A 128 3.37 -22.74 15.20
CA SER A 128 4.65 -22.51 14.51
C SER A 128 4.87 -21.05 14.10
N ALA A 129 3.80 -20.26 13.99
CA ALA A 129 3.88 -18.86 13.62
C ALA A 129 4.74 -18.06 14.61
N LYS A 130 5.68 -17.23 14.13
CA LYS A 130 6.55 -16.44 15.02
C LYS A 130 5.80 -15.41 15.86
N LEU A 131 4.71 -14.87 15.33
CA LEU A 131 3.84 -13.90 15.99
C LEU A 131 2.40 -14.40 16.01
N PRO A 132 1.57 -13.95 16.98
CA PRO A 132 0.16 -14.30 17.00
C PRO A 132 -0.53 -13.88 15.70
N ILE A 133 -1.38 -14.76 15.18
CA ILE A 133 -2.21 -14.46 14.01
C ILE A 133 -3.30 -13.46 14.43
N GLY A 134 -3.46 -12.36 13.68
CA GLY A 134 -4.38 -11.26 14.03
C GLY A 134 -5.19 -10.71 12.86
#